data_AF-A0A381ZSE3-F1
#
_entry.id   AF-A0A381ZSE3-F1
#
_cell.length_a   1.000
_cell.length_b   1.000
_cell.length_c   1.000
_cell.angle_alpha   90.00
_cell.angle_beta   90.00
_cell.angle_gamma   90.00
#
_symmetry.space_group_name_H-M   'P 1'
#
loop_
_entity.id
_entity.type
_entity.pdbx_description
1 polymer ?
#
loop_
_entity_poly.entity_id
_entity_poly.type
_entity_poly.pdbx_seq_one_letter_code
_entity_poly.pdbx_strand_id
1 'polypeptide(L)'
;MKSKYWKLLAVFLSIGIVAAACGSDDDGGSTTTTAAPTTAAPTTQVEVVQDGSLLDTVKARGTLNCGVSGSAVAFSETQPDGSVTGIDADFCRAVAAAVTGSADNVEFSALTASERFTAVQTGDVDVLMRNTTWTQSRDSSVGMDFGPTTYYDGQQLMAR
;
A
#
# COMPACT_ATOMS: atom_id res chain seq x y z
N MET A 1 -35.25 -44.13 -4.37
CA MET A 1 -34.11 -44.17 -3.42
C MET A 1 -32.79 -43.59 -4.00
N LYS A 2 -32.81 -42.74 -5.05
CA LYS A 2 -31.60 -42.13 -5.65
C LYS A 2 -31.40 -40.63 -5.36
N SER A 3 -32.42 -39.90 -4.91
CA SER A 3 -32.34 -38.44 -4.69
C SER A 3 -31.85 -38.00 -3.31
N LYS A 4 -31.83 -38.90 -2.31
CA LYS A 4 -31.31 -38.60 -0.96
C LYS A 4 -29.78 -38.66 -0.87
N TYR A 5 -29.13 -39.48 -1.70
CA TYR A 5 -27.66 -39.60 -1.72
C TYR A 5 -26.97 -38.45 -2.45
N TRP A 6 -27.64 -37.80 -3.42
CA TRP A 6 -27.12 -36.59 -4.06
C TRP A 6 -26.97 -35.44 -3.06
N LYS A 7 -27.98 -35.25 -2.19
CA LYS A 7 -27.96 -34.17 -1.19
C LYS A 7 -26.92 -34.39 -0.09
N LEU A 8 -26.52 -35.64 0.16
CA LEU A 8 -25.45 -35.98 1.12
C LEU A 8 -24.05 -35.80 0.53
N LEU A 9 -23.88 -35.95 -0.79
CA LEU A 9 -22.58 -35.72 -1.45
C LEU A 9 -22.20 -34.22 -1.51
N ALA A 10 -23.19 -33.33 -1.59
CA ALA A 10 -22.96 -31.89 -1.68
C ALA A 10 -22.59 -31.21 -0.33
N VAL A 11 -22.90 -31.86 0.80
CA VAL A 11 -22.59 -31.33 2.15
C VAL A 11 -21.18 -31.71 2.60
N PHE A 12 -20.60 -32.78 2.06
CA PHE A 12 -19.23 -33.20 2.38
C PHE A 12 -18.14 -32.44 1.61
N LEU A 13 -18.49 -31.70 0.54
CA LEU A 13 -17.53 -30.91 -0.24
C LEU A 13 -17.33 -29.47 0.31
N SER A 14 -18.05 -29.08 1.36
CA SER A 14 -17.97 -27.73 1.96
C SER A 14 -17.24 -27.68 3.31
N ILE A 15 -16.62 -28.76 3.78
CA ILE A 15 -15.86 -28.81 5.06
C ILE A 15 -14.41 -29.24 4.78
N GLY A 16 -13.72 -28.50 3.92
CA GLY A 16 -12.33 -28.78 3.53
C GLY A 16 -11.44 -27.55 3.30
N ILE A 17 -11.89 -26.35 3.68
CA ILE A 17 -11.11 -25.10 3.53
C ILE A 17 -11.13 -24.30 4.85
N VAL A 18 -10.90 -24.96 5.98
CA VAL A 18 -10.67 -24.27 7.27
C VAL A 18 -9.64 -25.05 8.09
N ALA A 19 -8.40 -25.15 7.61
CA ALA A 19 -7.29 -25.70 8.40
C ALA A 19 -5.89 -25.33 7.85
N ALA A 20 -5.69 -24.09 7.41
CA ALA A 20 -4.34 -23.59 7.02
C ALA A 20 -4.02 -22.23 7.66
N ALA A 21 -4.58 -21.95 8.83
CA ALA A 21 -4.31 -20.74 9.60
C ALA A 21 -3.97 -21.09 11.05
N CYS A 22 -2.96 -21.94 11.24
CA CYS A 22 -2.17 -22.07 12.46
C CYS A 22 -0.79 -22.59 12.03
N GLY A 23 0.12 -21.68 11.68
CA GLY A 23 1.54 -22.00 11.59
C GLY A 23 2.10 -22.12 13.00
N SER A 24 2.42 -23.33 13.41
CA SER A 24 3.25 -23.62 14.57
C SER A 24 4.67 -23.90 14.07
N ASP A 25 5.64 -23.24 14.69
CA ASP A 25 7.06 -23.52 14.56
C ASP A 25 7.37 -24.98 14.88
N ASP A 26 8.19 -25.65 14.06
CA ASP A 26 9.00 -26.77 14.51
C ASP A 26 10.28 -26.93 13.66
N ASP A 27 11.34 -27.32 14.38
CA ASP A 27 12.75 -27.26 14.07
C ASP A 27 13.25 -28.48 13.25
N GLY A 28 14.33 -28.27 12.49
CA GLY A 28 15.40 -29.25 12.30
C GLY A 28 15.22 -30.36 11.25
N GLY A 29 15.99 -30.29 10.16
CA GLY A 29 16.16 -31.43 9.24
C GLY A 29 17.14 -31.17 8.10
N SER A 30 18.43 -31.39 8.36
CA SER A 30 19.54 -31.30 7.41
C SER A 30 19.33 -32.18 6.15
N THR A 31 19.51 -31.62 4.95
CA THR A 31 19.74 -32.43 3.73
C THR A 31 20.57 -31.65 2.69
N THR A 32 21.85 -32.00 2.66
CA THR A 32 22.76 -32.13 1.51
C THR A 32 22.64 -31.14 0.34
N THR A 33 23.55 -30.16 0.34
CA THR A 33 23.91 -29.31 -0.79
C THR A 33 24.39 -30.11 -2.00
N THR A 34 23.63 -30.06 -3.11
CA THR A 34 24.15 -30.33 -4.46
C THR A 34 23.98 -29.05 -5.27
N ALA A 35 25.10 -28.41 -5.64
CA ALA A 35 25.13 -27.17 -6.40
C ALA A 35 24.77 -27.43 -7.87
N ALA A 36 23.64 -26.88 -8.32
CA ALA A 36 23.33 -26.73 -9.74
C ALA A 36 23.89 -25.38 -10.24
N PRO A 37 24.37 -25.28 -11.50
CA PRO A 37 24.86 -24.02 -12.02
C PRO A 37 23.69 -23.07 -12.25
N THR A 38 23.62 -22.00 -11.45
CA THR A 38 22.67 -20.90 -11.65
C THR A 38 23.11 -20.09 -12.87
N THR A 39 22.52 -20.39 -14.03
CA THR A 39 22.52 -19.45 -15.15
C THR A 39 21.66 -18.26 -14.73
N ALA A 40 22.30 -17.10 -14.51
CA ALA A 40 21.61 -15.86 -14.21
C ALA A 40 20.69 -15.50 -15.39
N ALA A 41 19.38 -15.54 -15.16
CA ALA A 41 18.43 -14.92 -16.06
C ALA A 41 18.70 -13.41 -16.06
N PRO A 42 18.70 -12.72 -17.22
CA PRO A 42 18.85 -11.28 -17.24
C PRO A 42 17.65 -10.67 -16.52
N THR A 43 17.90 -10.04 -15.38
CA THR A 43 16.98 -9.09 -14.76
C THR A 43 16.84 -7.91 -15.71
N THR A 44 15.80 -7.96 -16.53
CA THR A 44 15.35 -6.79 -17.29
C THR A 44 14.84 -5.80 -16.26
N GLN A 45 15.70 -4.88 -15.85
CA GLN A 45 15.28 -3.72 -15.07
C GLN A 45 14.37 -2.92 -16.00
N VAL A 46 13.11 -2.80 -15.61
CA VAL A 46 12.20 -1.84 -16.24
C VAL A 46 12.67 -0.47 -15.76
N GLU A 47 13.56 0.14 -16.53
CA GLU A 47 13.90 1.54 -16.36
C GLU A 47 12.68 2.35 -16.80
N VAL A 48 11.91 2.84 -15.84
CA VAL A 48 10.86 3.82 -16.10
C VAL A 48 11.55 5.14 -16.39
N VAL A 49 12.02 5.32 -17.63
CA VAL A 49 12.46 6.62 -18.14
C VAL A 49 11.19 7.41 -18.47
N GLN A 50 10.67 8.16 -17.49
CA GLN A 50 9.90 9.34 -17.83
C GLN A 50 10.89 10.40 -18.27
N ASP A 51 10.78 10.88 -19.51
CA ASP A 51 11.43 12.12 -19.93
C ASP A 51 10.83 13.27 -19.11
N GLY A 52 11.51 13.63 -18.02
CA GLY A 52 11.09 14.66 -17.06
C GLY A 52 11.04 14.15 -15.62
N SER A 53 11.33 15.03 -14.65
CA SER A 53 11.17 14.66 -13.24
C SER A 53 9.69 14.52 -12.90
N LEU A 54 9.35 13.72 -11.88
CA LEU A 54 7.97 13.66 -11.35
C LEU A 54 7.41 15.07 -11.07
N LEU A 55 8.25 15.98 -10.57
CA LEU A 55 7.87 17.37 -10.33
C LEU A 55 7.44 18.10 -11.62
N ASP A 56 8.13 17.88 -12.74
CA ASP A 56 7.77 18.47 -14.02
C ASP A 56 6.44 17.92 -14.52
N THR A 57 6.22 16.61 -14.36
CA THR A 57 4.95 15.95 -14.67
C THR A 57 3.78 16.54 -13.86
N VAL A 58 3.95 16.71 -12.55
CA VAL A 58 2.93 17.31 -11.66
C VAL A 58 2.66 18.76 -12.04
N LYS A 59 3.72 19.55 -12.30
CA LYS A 59 3.59 20.96 -12.73
C LYS A 59 2.89 21.11 -14.07
N ALA A 60 3.23 20.27 -15.04
CA ALA A 60 2.61 20.28 -16.37
C ALA A 60 1.13 19.87 -16.30
N ARG A 61 0.80 18.88 -15.46
CA ARG A 61 -0.59 18.46 -15.19
C ARG A 61 -1.38 19.52 -14.42
N GLY A 62 -0.71 20.31 -13.59
CA GLY A 62 -1.32 21.36 -12.76
C GLY A 62 -1.99 20.86 -11.49
N THR A 63 -1.91 19.55 -11.20
CA THR A 63 -2.60 18.90 -10.09
C THR A 63 -1.76 17.79 -9.48
N LEU A 64 -1.69 17.76 -8.14
CA LEU A 64 -1.05 16.71 -7.36
C LEU A 64 -2.02 15.55 -7.09
N ASN A 65 -1.68 14.34 -7.49
CA ASN A 65 -2.39 13.13 -7.11
C ASN A 65 -1.84 12.63 -5.76
N CYS A 66 -2.60 12.81 -4.69
CA CYS A 66 -2.17 12.45 -3.33
C CYS A 66 -2.93 11.23 -2.82
N GLY A 67 -2.19 10.17 -2.47
CA GLY A 67 -2.73 9.00 -1.79
C GLY A 67 -2.97 9.26 -0.30
N VAL A 68 -4.17 8.95 0.18
CA VAL A 68 -4.60 9.13 1.58
C VAL A 68 -5.38 7.91 2.07
N SER A 69 -5.82 7.89 3.34
CA SER A 69 -6.64 6.80 3.89
C SER A 69 -8.11 6.95 3.52
N GLY A 70 -8.63 8.19 3.57
CA GLY A 70 -10.05 8.50 3.38
C GLY A 70 -10.98 8.05 4.50
N SER A 71 -10.50 7.25 5.45
CA SER A 71 -11.27 6.66 6.57
C SER A 71 -10.57 6.78 7.94
N ALA A 72 -9.41 7.44 7.99
CA ALA A 72 -8.65 7.59 9.23
C ALA A 72 -9.00 8.93 9.89
N VAL A 73 -9.89 8.89 10.89
CA VAL A 73 -10.31 10.06 11.65
C VAL A 73 -9.11 10.89 12.12
N ALA A 74 -9.20 12.20 11.97
CA ALA A 74 -8.14 13.20 12.23
C ALA A 74 -6.93 13.18 11.28
N PHE A 75 -6.71 12.12 10.52
CA PHE A 75 -5.62 12.00 9.55
C PHE A 75 -6.09 12.33 8.14
N SER A 76 -6.95 11.50 7.57
CA SER A 76 -7.61 11.73 6.30
C SER A 76 -8.95 11.02 6.29
N GLU A 77 -10.01 11.82 6.31
CA GLU A 77 -11.40 11.37 6.32
C GLU A 77 -12.16 12.07 5.20
N THR A 78 -12.77 11.25 4.33
CA THR A 78 -13.66 11.73 3.26
C THR A 78 -15.02 12.04 3.84
N GLN A 79 -15.43 13.29 3.67
CA GLN A 79 -16.67 13.82 4.18
C GLN A 79 -17.85 13.52 3.25
N PRO A 80 -19.11 13.67 3.73
CA PRO A 80 -20.30 13.42 2.91
C PRO A 80 -20.41 14.31 1.66
N ASP A 81 -19.77 15.48 1.67
CA ASP A 81 -19.70 16.40 0.54
C ASP A 81 -18.54 16.09 -0.44
N GLY A 82 -17.77 15.02 -0.17
CA GLY A 82 -16.62 14.59 -0.96
C GLY A 82 -15.30 15.27 -0.59
N SER A 83 -15.30 16.28 0.30
CA SER A 83 -14.07 16.91 0.76
C SER A 83 -13.26 15.95 1.64
N VAL A 84 -11.93 16.09 1.66
CA VAL A 84 -11.06 15.28 2.52
C VAL A 84 -10.40 16.16 3.57
N THR A 85 -10.58 15.79 4.84
CA THR A 85 -10.12 16.57 5.99
C THR A 85 -9.14 15.78 6.87
N GLY A 86 -8.31 16.49 7.64
CA GLY A 86 -7.33 15.92 8.55
C GLY A 86 -5.88 16.24 8.18
N ILE A 87 -4.95 15.89 9.08
CA ILE A 87 -3.54 16.29 8.96
C ILE A 87 -2.87 15.78 7.67
N ASP A 88 -3.13 14.55 7.26
CA ASP A 88 -2.57 13.98 6.03
C ASP A 88 -3.10 14.73 4.79
N ALA A 89 -4.39 15.09 4.80
CA ALA A 89 -5.01 15.85 3.72
C ALA A 89 -4.47 17.29 3.65
N ASP A 90 -4.21 17.91 4.80
CA ASP A 90 -3.58 19.23 4.89
C ASP A 90 -2.15 19.21 4.36
N PHE A 91 -1.38 18.13 4.62
CA PHE A 91 -0.06 17.97 4.03
C PHE A 91 -0.11 17.78 2.50
N CYS A 92 -1.09 17.05 1.95
CA CYS A 92 -1.30 16.99 0.51
C CYS A 92 -1.56 18.39 -0.08
N ARG A 93 -2.46 19.18 0.54
CA ARG A 93 -2.74 20.56 0.14
C ARG A 93 -1.51 21.46 0.21
N ALA A 94 -0.69 21.31 1.25
CA ALA A 94 0.55 22.07 1.40
C ALA A 94 1.56 21.75 0.28
N VAL A 95 1.73 20.47 -0.07
CA VAL A 95 2.57 20.06 -1.20
C VAL A 95 1.99 20.59 -2.52
N ALA A 96 0.68 20.46 -2.73
CA ALA A 96 0.00 20.98 -3.92
C ALA A 96 0.22 22.49 -4.09
N ALA A 97 0.07 23.26 -3.02
CA ALA A 97 0.34 24.70 -3.02
C ALA A 97 1.80 25.02 -3.38
N ALA A 98 2.75 24.25 -2.84
CA ALA A 98 4.17 24.45 -3.09
C ALA A 98 4.57 24.10 -4.54
N VAL A 99 3.96 23.09 -5.15
CA VAL A 99 4.37 22.60 -6.48
C VAL A 99 3.55 23.19 -7.63
N THR A 100 2.27 23.48 -7.42
CA THR A 100 1.34 23.97 -8.45
C THR A 100 0.87 25.42 -8.24
N GLY A 101 1.08 25.99 -7.05
CA GLY A 101 0.68 27.36 -6.71
C GLY A 101 -0.71 27.51 -6.07
N SER A 102 -1.49 26.44 -5.90
CA SER A 102 -2.75 26.46 -5.15
C SER A 102 -2.91 25.22 -4.27
N ALA A 103 -3.49 25.40 -3.09
CA ALA A 103 -3.84 24.30 -2.19
C ALA A 103 -4.99 23.43 -2.76
N ASP A 104 -5.79 23.99 -3.66
CA ASP A 104 -6.95 23.33 -4.26
C ASP A 104 -6.58 22.40 -5.42
N ASN A 105 -5.33 22.46 -5.90
CA ASN A 105 -4.83 21.67 -7.02
C ASN A 105 -4.38 20.27 -6.56
N VAL A 106 -5.27 19.55 -5.89
CA VAL A 106 -5.02 18.21 -5.34
C VAL A 106 -6.18 17.27 -5.63
N GLU A 107 -5.86 16.10 -6.15
CA GLU A 107 -6.79 14.98 -6.26
C GLU A 107 -6.45 13.95 -5.19
N PHE A 108 -7.46 13.51 -4.44
CA PHE A 108 -7.28 12.56 -3.34
C PHE A 108 -7.66 11.15 -3.78
N SER A 109 -6.72 10.22 -3.65
CA SER A 109 -6.96 8.78 -3.85
C SER A 109 -7.01 8.09 -2.51
N ALA A 110 -8.18 7.53 -2.15
CA ALA A 110 -8.31 6.72 -0.93
C ALA A 110 -7.72 5.33 -1.15
N LEU A 111 -6.73 4.96 -0.33
CA LEU A 111 -5.95 3.74 -0.45
C LEU A 111 -5.99 2.92 0.84
N THR A 112 -6.06 1.59 0.70
CA THR A 112 -5.87 0.71 1.85
C THR A 112 -4.40 0.61 2.25
N ALA A 113 -4.12 0.00 3.40
CA ALA A 113 -2.76 -0.21 3.87
C ALA A 113 -1.93 -1.11 2.93
N SER A 114 -2.60 -2.04 2.23
CA SER A 114 -1.97 -3.01 1.33
C SER A 114 -1.66 -2.42 -0.05
N GLU A 115 -2.50 -1.49 -0.54
CA GLU A 115 -2.36 -0.91 -1.89
C GLU A 115 -1.36 0.25 -1.94
N ARG A 116 -1.18 0.97 -0.82
CA ARG A 116 -0.55 2.29 -0.80
C ARG A 116 0.86 2.36 -1.40
N PHE A 117 1.67 1.32 -1.22
CA PHE A 117 3.05 1.33 -1.73
C PHE A 117 3.08 1.00 -3.22
N THR A 118 2.25 0.06 -3.66
CA THR A 118 2.09 -0.24 -5.09
C THR A 118 1.56 0.97 -5.85
N ALA A 119 0.62 1.74 -5.27
CA ALA A 119 0.11 2.96 -5.89
C ALA A 119 1.21 4.02 -6.12
N VAL A 120 2.17 4.15 -5.20
CA VAL A 120 3.33 5.04 -5.39
C VAL A 120 4.28 4.46 -6.45
N GLN A 121 4.59 3.17 -6.39
CA GLN A 121 5.52 2.51 -7.32
C GLN A 121 5.03 2.51 -8.77
N THR A 122 3.72 2.43 -8.97
CA THR A 122 3.09 2.42 -10.30
C THR A 122 2.81 3.81 -10.84
N GLY A 123 2.94 4.85 -10.01
CA GLY A 123 2.59 6.23 -10.36
C GLY A 123 1.09 6.51 -10.36
N ASP A 124 0.26 5.62 -9.78
CA ASP A 124 -1.16 5.89 -9.56
C ASP A 124 -1.38 7.11 -8.64
N VAL A 125 -0.42 7.36 -7.72
CA VAL A 125 -0.32 8.60 -6.94
C VAL A 125 1.11 9.14 -7.01
N ASP A 126 1.25 10.46 -6.98
CA ASP A 126 2.56 11.13 -6.99
C ASP A 126 3.23 11.07 -5.61
N VAL A 127 2.42 11.14 -4.55
CA VAL A 127 2.87 11.12 -3.15
C VAL A 127 1.82 10.46 -2.27
N LEU A 128 2.27 9.86 -1.17
CA LEU A 128 1.43 9.21 -0.19
C LEU A 128 1.51 9.93 1.17
N MET A 129 0.40 10.53 1.60
CA MET A 129 0.21 11.07 2.94
C MET A 129 -0.85 10.22 3.65
N ARG A 130 -0.42 9.16 4.34
CA ARG A 130 -1.33 8.16 4.93
C ARG A 130 -0.73 7.53 6.17
N ASN A 131 -0.53 8.34 7.23
CA ASN A 131 -0.04 7.91 8.55
C ASN A 131 0.99 6.76 8.52
N THR A 132 1.98 6.86 7.63
CA THR A 132 2.87 5.75 7.26
C THR A 132 4.19 5.86 8.01
N THR A 133 4.41 4.96 8.97
CA THR A 133 5.69 4.88 9.70
C THR A 133 6.87 4.63 8.77
N TRP A 134 7.92 5.42 8.89
CA TRP A 134 9.21 5.15 8.24
C TRP A 134 9.90 3.99 8.98
N THR A 135 10.16 2.90 8.25
CA THR A 135 10.96 1.77 8.74
C THR A 135 12.06 1.45 7.74
N GLN A 136 13.16 0.88 8.23
CA GLN A 136 14.29 0.51 7.36
C GLN A 136 13.86 -0.42 6.21
N SER A 137 12.96 -1.37 6.47
CA SER A 137 12.46 -2.31 5.46
C SER A 137 11.59 -1.66 4.39
N ARG A 138 10.83 -0.62 4.74
CA ARG A 138 10.01 0.13 3.77
C ARG A 138 10.89 1.00 2.87
N ASP A 139 11.93 1.58 3.44
CA ASP A 139 12.91 2.40 2.74
C ASP A 139 13.76 1.56 1.77
N SER A 140 14.28 0.42 2.22
CA SER A 140 15.17 -0.41 1.40
C SER A 140 14.45 -1.46 0.56
N SER A 141 13.77 -2.41 1.19
CA SER A 141 13.25 -3.61 0.51
C SER A 141 11.95 -3.34 -0.26
N VAL A 142 11.09 -2.46 0.27
CA VAL A 142 9.90 -1.98 -0.47
C VAL A 142 10.29 -0.87 -1.46
N GLY A 143 11.42 -0.20 -1.24
CA GLY A 143 11.97 0.82 -2.15
C GLY A 143 11.18 2.12 -2.14
N MET A 144 10.69 2.55 -0.97
CA MET A 144 9.98 3.82 -0.80
C MET A 144 10.92 4.93 -0.35
N ASP A 145 10.94 6.04 -1.08
CA ASP A 145 11.58 7.26 -0.63
C ASP A 145 10.68 8.02 0.34
N PHE A 146 11.15 8.21 1.58
CA PHE A 146 10.41 8.94 2.60
C PHE A 146 10.79 10.43 2.63
N GLY A 147 9.77 11.29 2.68
CA GLY A 147 9.95 12.69 3.00
C GLY A 147 10.22 12.93 4.50
N PRO A 148 10.30 14.20 4.92
CA PRO A 148 10.43 14.55 6.34
C PRO A 148 9.27 13.99 7.18
N THR A 149 9.56 13.62 8.42
CA THR A 149 8.54 13.18 9.38
C THR A 149 7.53 14.29 9.65
N THR A 150 6.26 14.04 9.35
CA THR A 150 5.16 15.00 9.55
C THR A 150 4.55 14.94 10.94
N TYR A 151 4.61 13.79 11.60
CA TYR A 151 4.17 13.60 12.99
C TYR A 151 4.88 12.40 13.64
N TYR A 152 4.93 12.38 14.97
CA TYR A 152 5.43 11.25 15.76
C TYR A 152 4.29 10.61 16.55
N ASP A 153 4.21 9.28 16.56
CA ASP A 153 3.24 8.51 17.34
C ASP A 153 3.87 7.35 18.11
N GLY A 154 3.02 6.56 18.76
CA GLY A 154 3.40 5.31 19.42
C GLY A 154 2.22 4.35 19.47
N GLN A 155 2.52 3.05 19.40
CA GLN A 155 1.50 2.00 19.55
C GLN A 155 1.04 1.95 21.00
N GLN A 156 -0.28 1.91 21.21
CA GLN A 156 -0.92 1.92 22.52
C GLN A 156 -2.11 0.96 22.55
N LEU A 157 -2.54 0.58 23.76
CA LEU A 157 -3.75 -0.21 23.97
C LEU A 157 -4.94 0.71 24.23
N MET A 158 -6.08 0.42 23.60
CA MET A 158 -7.35 1.08 23.85
C MET A 158 -8.31 0.09 24.54
N ALA A 159 -8.89 0.49 25.67
CA ALA A 159 -9.87 -0.30 26.42
C ALA A 159 -11.14 0.54 26.68
N ARG A 160 -12.24 -0.13 27.02
CA ARG A 160 -13.48 0.51 27.45
C ARG A 160 -13.55 0.58 28.97
#